data_AF-A0AAU9IQ59-F1
#
_entry.id   AF-A0AAU9IQ59-F1
#
_cell.length_a   1.000
_cell.length_b   1.000
_cell.length_c   1.000
_cell.angle_alpha   90.00
_cell.angle_beta   90.00
_cell.angle_gamma   90.00
#
_symmetry.space_group_name_H-M   'P 1'
#
loop_
_entity.id
_entity.type
_entity.pdbx_description
1 polymer ?
#
loop_
_entity_poly.entity_id
_entity_poly.type
_entity_poly.pdbx_seq_one_letter_code
_entity_poly.pdbx_strand_id
1 'polypeptide(L)'
;MPKVEFQKPEGFYENVEAFLYAVDITEPFILAIFASHLFFFLLIILFRKNSRIIMFIFVFLLGLCYILETINTYLNQNWQSLVKQNYFDKSGLFVCIMIGIPCLVNSCLIVVISICSTISSLTEFVKLKKQKKE
;
A
#
# COMPACT_ATOMS: atom_id res chain seq x y z
N MET A 1 0.72 -4.25 50.81
CA MET A 1 -0.01 -3.82 49.61
C MET A 1 0.65 -4.47 48.40
N PRO A 2 -0.09 -5.20 47.54
CA PRO A 2 0.46 -5.67 46.28
C PRO A 2 0.83 -4.45 45.43
N LYS A 3 2.01 -4.46 44.81
CA LYS A 3 2.39 -3.45 43.83
C LYS A 3 1.42 -3.56 42.67
N VAL A 4 0.61 -2.53 42.45
CA VAL A 4 -0.13 -2.38 41.20
C VAL A 4 0.93 -2.15 40.13
N GLU A 5 1.30 -3.21 39.42
CA GLU A 5 2.18 -3.13 38.28
C GLU A 5 1.37 -2.46 37.18
N PHE A 6 1.66 -1.19 36.92
CA PHE A 6 1.07 -0.47 35.81
C PHE A 6 1.45 -1.23 34.54
N GLN A 7 0.48 -1.90 33.92
CA GLN A 7 0.63 -2.48 32.60
C GLN A 7 1.06 -1.35 31.68
N LYS A 8 2.34 -1.39 31.26
CA LYS A 8 2.96 -0.38 30.39
C LYS A 8 2.00 -0.17 29.21
N PRO A 9 1.67 1.07 28.82
CA PRO A 9 0.84 1.27 27.64
C PRO A 9 1.51 0.55 26.48
N GLU A 10 0.82 -0.42 25.90
CA GLU A 10 1.35 -1.23 24.80
C GLU A 10 1.81 -0.26 23.72
N GLY A 11 3.13 -0.21 23.49
CA GLY A 11 3.69 0.68 22.49
C GLY A 11 3.12 0.33 21.11
N PHE A 12 2.97 1.30 20.20
CA PHE A 12 2.56 1.00 18.81
C PHE A 12 3.42 -0.12 18.19
N TYR A 13 4.73 -0.09 18.43
CA TYR A 13 5.65 -1.13 17.98
C TYR A 13 5.36 -2.50 18.59
N GLU A 14 5.07 -2.56 19.90
CA GLU A 14 4.73 -3.81 20.60
C GLU A 14 3.42 -4.40 20.03
N ASN A 15 2.43 -3.56 19.73
CA ASN A 15 1.18 -3.96 19.07
C ASN A 15 1.40 -4.50 17.65
N VAL A 16 2.26 -3.84 16.86
CA VAL A 16 2.59 -4.29 15.51
C VAL A 16 3.37 -5.60 15.53
N GLU A 17 4.31 -5.76 16.46
CA GLU A 17 5.10 -6.97 16.60
C GLU A 17 4.23 -8.17 17.03
N ALA A 18 3.38 -7.98 18.05
CA ALA A 18 2.42 -8.99 18.47
C ALA A 18 1.45 -9.36 17.33
N PHE A 19 1.01 -8.36 16.57
CA PHE A 19 0.17 -8.57 15.39
C PHE A 19 0.87 -9.40 14.32
N LEU A 20 2.10 -9.05 13.93
CA LEU A 20 2.86 -9.79 12.91
C LEU A 20 3.12 -11.24 13.33
N TYR A 21 3.30 -11.48 14.63
CA TYR A 21 3.43 -12.84 15.17
C TYR A 21 2.12 -13.65 15.11
N ALA A 22 0.98 -12.99 15.33
CA ALA A 22 -0.34 -13.63 15.32
C ALA A 22 -0.88 -13.91 13.91
N VAL A 23 -0.36 -13.22 12.90
CA VAL A 23 -0.81 -13.36 11.51
C VAL A 23 -0.28 -14.64 10.87
N ASP A 24 -1.19 -15.51 10.43
CA ASP A 24 -0.84 -16.74 9.71
C ASP A 24 -0.65 -16.45 8.21
N ILE A 25 0.61 -16.22 7.81
CA ILE A 25 1.00 -15.91 6.43
C ILE A 25 0.68 -17.05 5.45
N THR A 26 0.44 -18.27 5.94
CA THR A 26 0.11 -19.42 5.07
C THR A 26 -1.34 -19.40 4.58
N GLU A 27 -2.20 -18.55 5.17
CA GLU A 27 -3.58 -18.45 4.75
C GLU A 27 -3.71 -17.97 3.30
N PRO A 28 -4.54 -18.62 2.46
CA PRO A 28 -4.71 -18.26 1.05
C PRO A 28 -5.09 -16.79 0.83
N PHE A 29 -5.89 -16.22 1.74
CA PHE A 29 -6.30 -14.82 1.69
C PHE A 29 -5.09 -13.87 1.81
N ILE A 30 -4.18 -14.15 2.74
CA ILE A 30 -3.00 -13.31 2.97
C ILE A 30 -2.00 -13.46 1.83
N LEU A 31 -1.82 -14.68 1.32
CA LEU A 31 -1.04 -14.92 0.11
C LEU A 31 -1.60 -14.17 -1.10
N ALA A 32 -2.93 -14.09 -1.24
CA ALA A 32 -3.57 -13.32 -2.30
C ALA A 32 -3.29 -11.81 -2.15
N ILE A 33 -3.26 -11.27 -0.93
CA ILE A 33 -2.85 -9.88 -0.67
C ILE A 33 -1.41 -9.65 -1.16
N PHE A 34 -0.46 -10.49 -0.75
CA PHE A 34 0.94 -10.37 -1.20
C PHE A 34 1.09 -10.51 -2.72
N ALA A 35 0.39 -11.46 -3.33
CA ALA A 35 0.37 -11.63 -4.78
C ALA A 35 -0.18 -10.40 -5.49
N SER A 36 -1.22 -9.75 -4.93
CA SER A 36 -1.79 -8.51 -5.49
C SER A 36 -0.78 -7.36 -5.48
N HIS A 37 0.01 -7.21 -4.41
CA HIS A 37 1.05 -6.19 -4.32
C HIS A 37 2.17 -6.42 -5.31
N LEU A 38 2.62 -7.67 -5.44
CA LEU A 38 3.61 -8.06 -6.45
C LEU A 38 3.08 -7.79 -7.86
N PHE A 39 1.81 -8.12 -8.12
CA PHE A 39 1.15 -7.84 -9.39
C PHE A 39 1.15 -6.34 -9.73
N PHE A 40 0.73 -5.46 -8.81
CA PHE A 40 0.78 -4.01 -9.04
C PHE A 40 2.21 -3.50 -9.23
N PHE A 41 3.16 -4.00 -8.44
CA PHE A 41 4.56 -3.66 -8.60
C PHE A 41 5.07 -4.03 -10.01
N LEU A 42 4.79 -5.24 -10.48
CA LEU A 42 5.16 -5.68 -11.83
C LEU A 42 4.48 -4.85 -12.92
N LEU A 43 3.20 -4.50 -12.76
CA LEU A 43 2.51 -3.60 -13.69
C LEU A 43 3.18 -2.23 -13.75
N ILE A 44 3.57 -1.66 -12.60
CA ILE A 44 4.28 -0.37 -12.56
C ILE A 44 5.60 -0.46 -13.35
N ILE A 45 6.38 -1.52 -13.14
CA ILE A 45 7.65 -1.71 -13.87
C ILE A 45 7.42 -1.91 -15.38
N LEU A 46 6.43 -2.71 -15.76
CA LEU A 46 6.12 -3.00 -17.16
C LEU A 46 5.63 -1.77 -17.91
N PHE A 47 4.75 -0.99 -17.28
CA PHE A 47 4.11 0.17 -17.89
C PHE A 47 4.79 1.51 -17.59
N ARG A 48 5.96 1.51 -16.94
CA ARG A 48 6.69 2.74 -16.51
C ARG A 48 6.93 3.78 -17.60
N LYS A 49 6.94 3.39 -18.88
CA LYS A 49 7.10 4.29 -20.03
C LYS A 49 5.79 4.92 -20.51
N ASN A 50 4.65 4.37 -20.11
CA ASN A 50 3.33 4.85 -20.48
C ASN A 50 2.68 5.59 -19.30
N SER A 51 2.91 6.90 -19.24
CA SER A 51 2.44 7.76 -18.15
C SER A 51 0.93 7.69 -17.94
N ARG A 52 0.13 7.46 -19.00
CA ARG A 52 -1.33 7.34 -18.87
C ARG A 52 -1.71 6.15 -18.00
N ILE A 53 -1.15 4.97 -18.29
CA ILE A 53 -1.44 3.74 -17.53
C ILE A 53 -0.93 3.86 -16.09
N ILE A 54 0.27 4.41 -15.91
CA ILE A 54 0.84 4.63 -14.58
C ILE A 54 -0.03 5.56 -13.73
N MET A 55 -0.59 6.63 -14.31
CA MET A 55 -1.53 7.51 -13.60
C MET A 55 -2.85 6.80 -13.25
N PHE A 56 -3.38 5.94 -14.13
CA PHE A 56 -4.54 5.12 -13.80
C PHE A 56 -4.27 4.19 -12.62
N ILE A 57 -3.12 3.50 -12.61
CA ILE A 57 -2.71 2.63 -11.51
C ILE A 57 -2.55 3.44 -10.21
N PHE A 58 -1.96 4.64 -10.28
CA PHE A 58 -1.80 5.51 -9.12
C PHE A 58 -3.14 5.91 -8.49
N VAL A 59 -4.08 6.41 -9.30
CA VAL A 59 -5.42 6.78 -8.83
C VAL A 59 -6.14 5.57 -8.26
N PHE A 60 -6.00 4.41 -8.89
CA PHE A 60 -6.58 3.16 -8.40
C PHE A 60 -6.02 2.76 -7.02
N LEU A 61 -4.70 2.79 -6.83
CA LEU A 61 -4.06 2.46 -5.55
C LEU A 61 -4.47 3.45 -4.44
N LEU A 62 -4.55 4.74 -4.74
CA LEU A 62 -5.04 5.73 -3.78
C LEU A 62 -6.53 5.53 -3.46
N GLY A 63 -7.33 5.18 -4.46
CA GLY A 63 -8.74 4.82 -4.29
C GLY A 63 -8.91 3.63 -3.35
N LEU A 64 -8.07 2.59 -3.48
CA LEU A 64 -8.03 1.47 -2.54
C LEU A 64 -7.68 1.91 -1.12
N CYS A 65 -6.67 2.77 -0.95
CA CYS A 65 -6.33 3.33 0.37
C CYS A 65 -7.47 4.18 0.95
N TYR A 66 -8.25 4.87 0.11
CA TYR A 66 -9.37 5.68 0.56
C TYR A 66 -10.53 4.82 1.11
N ILE A 67 -10.86 3.71 0.43
CA ILE A 67 -11.96 2.82 0.84
C ILE A 67 -11.53 1.76 1.87
N LEU A 68 -10.32 1.86 2.41
CA LEU A 68 -9.69 0.83 3.23
C LEU A 68 -10.47 0.52 4.50
N GLU A 69 -11.01 1.54 5.15
CA GLU A 69 -11.86 1.41 6.35
C GLU A 69 -13.19 0.70 6.03
N THR A 70 -13.77 0.99 4.86
CA THR A 70 -14.98 0.31 4.38
C THR A 70 -14.71 -1.16 4.09
N ILE A 71 -13.60 -1.47 3.43
CA ILE A 71 -13.14 -2.85 3.19
C ILE A 71 -12.98 -3.57 4.53
N ASN A 72 -12.28 -2.96 5.49
CA ASN A 72 -12.05 -3.53 6.81
C ASN A 72 -13.36 -3.85 7.54
N THR A 73 -14.31 -2.92 7.54
CA THR A 73 -15.62 -3.11 8.18
C THR A 73 -16.41 -4.23 7.52
N TYR A 74 -16.40 -4.30 6.18
CA TYR A 74 -17.06 -5.36 5.43
C TYR A 74 -16.45 -6.74 5.72
N LEU A 75 -15.12 -6.83 5.73
CA LEU A 75 -14.41 -8.06 6.02
C LEU A 75 -14.60 -8.50 7.49
N ASN A 76 -14.66 -7.56 8.43
CA ASN A 76 -15.00 -7.86 9.83
C ASN A 76 -16.41 -8.42 10.02
N GLN A 77 -17.35 -8.15 9.10
CA GLN A 77 -18.69 -8.74 9.16
C GLN A 77 -18.75 -10.13 8.51
N ASN A 78 -17.87 -10.40 7.54
CA ASN A 78 -17.92 -11.59 6.69
C ASN A 78 -16.69 -12.52 6.82
N TRP A 79 -15.84 -12.30 7.83
CA TRP A 79 -14.53 -12.95 7.96
C TRP A 79 -14.59 -14.47 7.94
N GLN A 80 -15.66 -15.06 8.51
CA GLN A 80 -15.87 -16.51 8.60
C GLN A 80 -15.88 -17.21 7.24
N SER A 81 -16.19 -16.48 6.16
CA SER A 81 -16.23 -17.02 4.81
C SER A 81 -14.87 -17.01 4.10
N LEU A 82 -13.90 -16.22 4.59
CA LEU A 82 -12.65 -15.90 3.88
C LEU A 82 -11.38 -16.31 4.63
N VAL A 83 -11.38 -16.18 5.96
CA VAL A 83 -10.21 -16.35 6.82
C VAL A 83 -10.56 -17.23 8.01
N LYS A 84 -9.57 -17.95 8.53
CA LYS A 84 -9.79 -18.88 9.66
C LYS A 84 -9.98 -18.15 10.98
N GLN A 85 -9.37 -16.98 11.12
CA GLN A 85 -9.48 -16.12 12.29
C GLN A 85 -9.80 -14.68 11.87
N ASN A 86 -10.48 -13.94 12.76
CA ASN A 86 -10.85 -12.58 12.46
C ASN A 86 -9.67 -11.62 12.67
N TYR A 87 -9.05 -11.23 11.56
CA TYR A 87 -7.96 -10.24 11.55
C TYR A 87 -8.46 -8.78 11.58
N PHE A 88 -9.75 -8.57 11.34
CA PHE A 88 -10.31 -7.24 11.10
C PHE A 88 -10.89 -6.67 12.39
N ASP A 89 -10.48 -5.44 12.71
CA ASP A 89 -10.82 -4.80 13.96
C ASP A 89 -11.28 -3.36 13.74
N LYS A 90 -11.78 -2.68 14.79
CA LYS A 90 -12.25 -1.30 14.64
C LYS A 90 -11.14 -0.31 14.32
N SER A 91 -9.89 -0.60 14.69
CA SER A 91 -8.76 0.26 14.35
C SER A 91 -8.32 0.13 12.90
N GLY A 92 -8.65 -0.99 12.24
CA GLY A 92 -8.26 -1.28 10.87
C GLY A 92 -6.76 -1.55 10.72
N LEU A 93 -6.08 -1.92 11.81
CA LEU A 93 -4.62 -2.09 11.85
C LEU A 93 -4.16 -3.12 10.82
N PHE A 94 -4.86 -4.26 10.72
CA PHE A 94 -4.52 -5.31 9.76
C PHE A 94 -4.53 -4.79 8.33
N VAL A 95 -5.64 -4.17 7.90
CA VAL A 95 -5.81 -3.72 6.52
C VAL A 95 -4.88 -2.54 6.22
N CYS A 96 -4.64 -1.66 7.20
CA CYS A 96 -3.67 -0.58 7.10
C CYS A 96 -2.25 -1.11 6.82
N ILE A 97 -1.77 -2.07 7.62
CA ILE A 97 -0.41 -2.60 7.46
C ILE A 97 -0.31 -3.49 6.21
N MET A 98 -1.26 -4.40 6.01
CA MET A 98 -1.18 -5.42 4.96
C MET A 98 -1.53 -4.89 3.57
N ILE A 99 -2.41 -3.88 3.47
CA ILE A 99 -2.84 -3.32 2.18
C ILE A 99 -2.39 -1.87 2.05
N GLY A 100 -2.68 -1.03 3.04
CA GLY A 100 -2.41 0.42 2.99
C GLY A 100 -0.92 0.74 2.79
N ILE A 101 -0.04 0.25 3.66
CA ILE A 101 1.40 0.56 3.60
C ILE A 101 2.01 0.15 2.24
N PRO A 102 1.85 -1.10 1.74
CA PRO A 102 2.36 -1.47 0.43
C PRO A 102 1.75 -0.67 -0.72
N CYS A 103 0.45 -0.36 -0.68
CA CYS A 103 -0.20 0.49 -1.68
C CYS A 103 0.43 1.90 -1.70
N LEU A 104 0.74 2.48 -0.55
CA LEU A 104 1.43 3.77 -0.44
C LEU A 104 2.86 3.69 -0.97
N VAL A 105 3.61 2.62 -0.66
CA VAL A 105 4.96 2.41 -1.20
C VAL A 105 4.95 2.34 -2.73
N ASN A 106 4.02 1.57 -3.31
CA ASN A 106 3.83 1.51 -4.76
C ASN A 106 3.44 2.88 -5.34
N SER A 107 2.60 3.63 -4.64
CA SER A 107 2.21 5.00 -5.03
C SER A 107 3.41 5.96 -5.02
N CYS A 108 4.27 5.89 -4.00
CA CYS A 108 5.52 6.67 -3.94
C CYS A 108 6.46 6.32 -5.11
N LEU A 109 6.60 5.03 -5.44
CA LEU A 109 7.39 4.60 -6.59
C LEU A 109 6.87 5.21 -7.90
N ILE A 110 5.56 5.21 -8.11
CA ILE A 110 4.93 5.84 -9.28
C ILE A 110 5.27 7.34 -9.35
N VAL A 111 5.19 8.05 -8.21
CA VAL A 111 5.54 9.49 -8.16
C VAL A 111 6.98 9.71 -8.58
N VAL A 112 7.93 8.92 -8.07
CA VAL A 112 9.35 9.02 -8.45
C VAL A 112 9.54 8.79 -9.95
N ILE A 113 8.94 7.73 -10.51
CA ILE A 113 9.00 7.43 -11.94
C ILE A 113 8.45 8.59 -12.77
N SER A 114 7.31 9.15 -12.35
CA SER A 114 6.64 10.24 -13.06
C SER A 114 7.44 11.55 -13.04
N ILE A 115 8.07 11.87 -11.90
CA ILE A 115 8.96 13.04 -11.79
C ILE A 115 10.17 12.88 -12.71
N CYS A 116 10.85 11.73 -12.66
CA CYS A 116 12.00 11.47 -13.53
C CYS A 116 11.62 11.58 -15.02
N SER A 117 10.49 10.99 -15.41
CA SER A 117 9.99 11.07 -16.79
C SER A 117 9.70 12.51 -17.21
N THR A 118 9.12 13.32 -16.33
CA THR A 118 8.76 14.72 -16.63
C THR A 118 10.01 15.57 -16.79
N ILE A 119 11.01 15.40 -15.92
CA ILE A 119 12.29 16.09 -16.01
C ILE A 119 12.97 15.77 -17.35
N SER A 120 13.03 14.49 -17.74
CA SER A 120 13.63 14.09 -19.02
C SER A 120 12.95 14.77 -20.20
N SER A 121 11.62 14.75 -20.28
CA SER A 121 10.86 15.40 -21.35
C SER A 121 11.10 16.92 -21.39
N LEU A 122 11.10 17.60 -20.24
CA LEU A 122 11.37 19.04 -20.15
C LEU A 122 12.76 19.40 -20.67
N THR A 123 13.78 18.62 -20.33
CA THR A 123 15.15 18.87 -20.82
C THR A 123 15.26 18.73 -22.34
N GLU A 124 14.50 17.82 -22.94
CA GLU A 124 14.43 17.66 -24.40
C GLU A 124 13.73 18.86 -25.06
N PHE A 125 12.59 19.29 -24.53
CA PHE A 125 11.89 20.49 -25.01
C PHE A 125 12.77 21.75 -24.95
N VAL A 126 13.54 21.93 -23.87
CA VAL A 126 14.46 23.06 -23.72
C VAL A 126 15.57 23.03 -24.79
N LYS A 127 16.14 21.85 -25.07
CA LYS A 127 17.15 21.68 -26.13
C LYS A 127 16.60 22.00 -27.52
N LEU A 128 15.42 21.49 -27.85
CA LEU A 128 14.76 21.75 -29.13
C LEU A 128 14.45 23.24 -29.32
N LYS A 129 14.04 23.94 -28.26
CA LYS A 129 13.79 25.39 -28.31
C LYS A 129 15.07 26.20 -28.54
N LYS A 130 16.22 25.75 -27.99
CA LYS A 130 17.52 26.39 -28.23
C LYS A 130 17.95 26.23 -29.69
N GLN A 131 17.83 25.03 -30.26
CA GLN A 131 18.18 24.75 -31.66
C GLN A 131 17.33 25.50 -32.68
N LYS A 132 16.07 25.81 -32.38
CA LYS A 132 15.21 26.63 -33.26
C LYS A 132 15.52 28.14 -33.20
N LYS A 133 16.33 28.59 -32.24
CA LYS A 133 16.68 30.00 -32.04
C LYS A 133 18.06 30.36 -32.61
N GLU A 134 18.90 29.35 -32.85
CA GLU A 134 20.16 29.43 -33.61
C GLU A 134 19.88 29.25 -35.11
#